data_AF-A0A5N5TN61-F1
#
_entry.id   AF-A0A5N5TN61-F1
#
_cell.length_a   1.000
_cell.length_b   1.000
_cell.length_c   1.000
_cell.angle_alpha   90.00
_cell.angle_beta   90.00
_cell.angle_gamma   90.00
#
_symmetry.space_group_name_H-M   'P 1'
#
loop_
_entity.id
_entity.type
_entity.pdbx_description
1 polymer ?
#
loop_
_entity_poly.entity_id
_entity_poly.type
_entity_poly.pdbx_seq_one_letter_code
_entity_poly.pdbx_strand_id
1 'polypeptide(L)'
;MFVKFFQMLKIIIVLIVAGVFCSNLANAKGISKEKCEEKGGKYCPGPKVKECYLFLKEEVSSFQDAFDLCVKNGAELPYYTITDYTNLLNCSKIPWEFPYTMFFKNPLPTGDKCLTATRISLMEITTQNHCSIKGKAKVGCEIPL
;
A
#
# COMPACT_ATOMS: atom_id res chain seq x y z
N MET A 1 51.61 2.75 -15.28
CA MET A 1 50.39 3.59 -15.24
C MET A 1 49.10 2.77 -15.23
N PHE A 2 49.03 1.67 -15.98
CA PHE A 2 47.87 0.75 -16.06
C PHE A 2 47.40 0.13 -14.72
N VAL A 3 48.32 -0.31 -13.86
CA VAL A 3 47.98 -1.02 -12.60
C VAL A 3 47.21 -0.12 -11.61
N LYS A 4 47.55 1.17 -11.53
CA LYS A 4 46.86 2.14 -10.65
C LYS A 4 45.43 2.43 -11.11
N PHE A 5 45.17 2.40 -12.42
CA PHE A 5 43.84 2.61 -12.99
C PHE A 5 42.89 1.47 -12.63
N PHE A 6 43.35 0.21 -12.73
CA PHE A 6 42.55 -0.96 -12.34
C PHE A 6 42.25 -1.02 -10.83
N GLN A 7 43.16 -0.54 -9.97
CA GLN A 7 42.89 -0.43 -8.53
C GLN A 7 41.82 0.63 -8.22
N MET A 8 41.92 1.81 -8.83
CA MET A 8 40.93 2.88 -8.66
C MET A 8 39.54 2.46 -9.16
N LEU A 9 39.49 1.74 -10.29
CA LEU A 9 38.24 1.22 -10.83
C LEU A 9 37.57 0.19 -9.89
N LYS A 10 38.35 -0.68 -9.25
CA LYS A 10 37.83 -1.63 -8.25
C LYS A 10 37.25 -0.93 -7.02
N ILE A 11 37.90 0.13 -6.54
CA ILE A 11 37.41 0.91 -5.38
C ILE A 11 36.09 1.61 -5.72
N ILE A 12 36.00 2.21 -6.91
CA ILE A 12 34.78 2.88 -7.38
C ILE A 12 33.62 1.88 -7.51
N ILE A 13 33.87 0.69 -8.08
CA ILE A 13 32.84 -0.35 -8.20
C ILE A 13 32.36 -0.81 -6.82
N VAL A 14 33.26 -1.03 -5.86
CA VAL A 14 32.88 -1.42 -4.49
C VAL A 14 32.05 -0.32 -3.81
N LEU A 15 32.39 0.96 -4.02
CA LEU A 15 31.63 2.09 -3.47
C LEU A 15 30.24 2.23 -4.10
N ILE A 16 30.10 2.00 -5.40
CA ILE A 16 28.79 2.02 -6.09
C ILE A 16 27.93 0.86 -5.61
N VAL A 17 28.49 -0.35 -5.53
CA VAL A 17 27.76 -1.52 -5.03
C VAL A 17 27.34 -1.31 -3.58
N ALA A 18 28.25 -0.88 -2.70
CA ALA A 18 27.91 -0.55 -1.31
C ALA A 18 26.85 0.56 -1.21
N GLY A 19 26.94 1.60 -2.05
CA GLY A 19 25.94 2.67 -2.13
C GLY A 19 24.56 2.15 -2.52
N VAL A 20 24.46 1.34 -3.56
CA VAL A 20 23.20 0.74 -4.03
C VAL A 20 22.62 -0.23 -2.99
N PHE A 21 23.46 -1.03 -2.33
CA PHE A 21 23.01 -1.92 -1.25
C PHE A 21 22.53 -1.15 -0.01
N CYS A 22 23.21 -0.07 0.39
CA CYS A 22 22.79 0.77 1.51
C CYS A 22 21.49 1.55 1.22
N SER A 23 21.31 2.05 -0.02
CA SER A 23 20.07 2.71 -0.43
C SER A 23 18.88 1.75 -0.48
N ASN A 24 19.08 0.50 -0.89
CA ASN A 24 18.03 -0.51 -0.89
C ASN A 24 17.68 -1.01 0.54
N LEU A 25 18.66 -1.09 1.44
CA LEU A 25 18.42 -1.42 2.86
C LEU A 25 17.63 -0.34 3.62
N ALA A 26 17.79 0.94 3.24
CA ALA A 26 17.01 2.03 3.82
C ALA A 26 15.52 1.99 3.42
N ASN A 27 15.19 1.37 2.29
CA ASN A 27 13.81 1.18 1.82
C ASN A 27 13.16 -0.12 2.34
N ALA A 28 13.90 -0.97 3.06
CA ALA A 28 13.41 -2.24 3.62
C ALA A 28 12.91 -2.12 5.07
N LYS A 29 12.78 -0.89 5.59
CA LYS A 29 12.24 -0.62 6.92
C LYS A 29 10.95 0.17 6.77
N GLY A 30 9.87 -0.47 7.15
CA GLY A 30 8.56 0.08 7.14
C GLY A 30 8.35 1.39 7.86
N ILE A 31 7.19 1.97 7.64
CA ILE A 31 6.80 3.23 8.26
C ILE A 31 6.75 3.12 9.78
N SER A 32 7.37 4.08 10.49
CA SER A 32 7.25 4.17 11.94
C SER A 32 5.82 4.57 12.32
N LYS A 33 5.43 4.30 13.58
CA LYS A 33 4.13 4.71 14.09
C LYS A 33 3.92 6.22 13.96
N GLU A 34 4.93 7.01 14.36
CA GLU A 34 4.88 8.47 14.36
C GLU A 34 4.68 9.00 12.94
N LYS A 35 5.41 8.44 11.96
CA LYS A 35 5.29 8.83 10.55
C LYS A 35 3.97 8.40 9.93
N CYS A 36 3.41 7.28 10.38
CA CYS A 36 2.07 6.85 9.98
C CYS A 36 1.01 7.85 10.48
N GLU A 37 1.08 8.20 11.77
CA GLU A 37 0.13 9.12 12.41
C GLU A 37 0.28 10.55 11.87
N GLU A 38 1.50 11.00 11.54
CA GLU A 38 1.76 12.29 10.87
C GLU A 38 1.06 12.39 9.51
N LYS A 39 0.98 11.27 8.77
CA LYS A 39 0.22 11.16 7.52
C LYS A 39 -1.30 11.06 7.74
N GLY A 40 -1.78 11.13 8.98
CA GLY A 40 -3.18 10.92 9.33
C GLY A 40 -3.62 9.45 9.31
N GLY A 41 -2.64 8.53 9.26
CA GLY A 41 -2.88 7.09 9.20
C GLY A 41 -3.21 6.45 10.53
N LYS A 42 -3.69 5.21 10.45
CA LYS A 42 -3.92 4.32 11.59
C LYS A 42 -2.87 3.24 11.60
N TYR A 43 -1.95 3.33 12.55
CA TYR A 43 -0.88 2.37 12.70
C TYR A 43 -1.40 1.11 13.41
N CYS A 44 -1.36 -0.03 12.72
CA CYS A 44 -1.85 -1.29 13.25
C CYS A 44 -0.75 -2.36 13.30
N PRO A 45 -0.25 -2.72 14.49
CA PRO A 45 0.78 -3.74 14.61
C PRO A 45 0.18 -5.13 14.39
N GLY A 46 0.49 -5.78 13.27
CA GLY A 46 0.15 -7.17 13.00
C GLY A 46 1.34 -8.12 13.24
N PRO A 47 1.09 -9.43 13.48
CA PRO A 47 2.13 -10.42 13.71
C PRO A 47 3.02 -10.70 12.48
N LYS A 48 2.64 -10.23 11.28
CA LYS A 48 3.43 -10.42 10.04
C LYS A 48 3.63 -9.15 9.19
N VAL A 49 2.92 -8.06 9.46
CA VAL A 49 3.00 -6.80 8.73
C VAL A 49 2.44 -5.71 9.64
N LYS A 50 3.14 -4.58 9.83
CA LYS A 50 2.59 -3.46 10.60
C LYS A 50 2.04 -2.42 9.61
N GLU A 51 0.82 -2.66 9.14
CA GLU A 51 0.21 -1.84 8.10
C GLU A 51 -0.23 -0.48 8.66
N CYS A 52 0.25 0.59 8.03
CA CYS A 52 -0.32 1.91 8.25
C CYS A 52 -1.48 2.10 7.27
N TYR A 53 -2.70 2.19 7.80
CA TYR A 53 -3.89 2.39 6.97
C TYR A 53 -4.21 3.88 6.81
N LEU A 54 -4.38 4.32 5.57
CA LEU A 54 -4.81 5.67 5.24
C LEU A 54 -6.26 5.62 4.75
N PHE A 55 -7.15 6.34 5.43
CA PHE A 55 -8.52 6.55 4.97
C PHE A 55 -8.63 7.96 4.41
N LEU A 56 -8.56 8.08 3.08
CA LEU A 56 -8.56 9.37 2.41
C LEU A 56 -9.98 9.96 2.39
N LYS A 57 -10.06 11.30 2.31
CA LYS A 57 -11.36 12.01 2.24
C LYS A 57 -11.91 12.01 0.82
N GLU A 58 -11.02 11.93 -0.15
CA GLU A 58 -11.32 11.89 -1.57
C GLU A 58 -12.08 10.62 -1.93
N GLU A 59 -12.97 10.76 -2.91
CA GLU A 59 -13.71 9.66 -3.49
C GLU A 59 -13.52 9.64 -4.99
N VAL A 60 -13.45 8.44 -5.56
CA VAL A 60 -13.07 8.24 -6.97
C VAL A 60 -14.05 7.32 -7.66
N SER A 61 -14.10 7.38 -8.99
CA SER A 61 -14.99 6.53 -9.79
C SER A 61 -14.21 5.51 -10.62
N SER A 62 -12.88 5.53 -10.58
CA SER A 62 -12.01 4.61 -11.30
C SER A 62 -10.93 4.01 -10.40
N PHE A 63 -10.51 2.79 -10.75
CA PHE A 63 -9.41 2.09 -10.12
C PHE A 63 -8.09 2.87 -10.26
N GLN A 64 -7.84 3.45 -11.43
CA GLN A 64 -6.60 4.19 -11.69
C GLN A 64 -6.50 5.43 -10.80
N ASP A 65 -7.59 6.18 -10.65
CA ASP A 65 -7.60 7.34 -9.74
C ASP A 65 -7.33 6.91 -8.29
N ALA A 66 -7.94 5.79 -7.85
CA ALA A 66 -7.70 5.25 -6.51
C ALA A 66 -6.23 4.87 -6.31
N PHE A 67 -5.66 4.19 -7.30
CA PHE A 67 -4.25 3.78 -7.33
C PHE A 67 -3.33 4.99 -7.28
N ASP A 68 -3.53 5.98 -8.15
CA ASP A 68 -2.70 7.18 -8.23
C ASP A 68 -2.79 8.00 -6.93
N LEU A 69 -3.97 8.07 -6.29
CA LEU A 69 -4.13 8.69 -4.98
C LEU A 69 -3.31 7.98 -3.90
N CYS A 70 -3.32 6.64 -3.86
CA CYS A 70 -2.52 5.89 -2.90
C CYS A 70 -1.01 6.09 -3.16
N VAL A 71 -0.57 5.98 -4.42
CA VAL A 71 0.83 6.20 -4.81
C VAL A 71 1.31 7.60 -4.43
N LYS A 72 0.49 8.63 -4.67
CA LYS A 72 0.79 10.02 -4.29
C LYS A 72 1.04 10.18 -2.77
N ASN A 73 0.42 9.33 -1.96
CA ASN A 73 0.59 9.32 -0.51
C ASN A 73 1.75 8.40 -0.04
N GLY A 74 2.46 7.76 -0.97
CA GLY A 74 3.51 6.78 -0.67
C GLY A 74 2.94 5.46 -0.14
N ALA A 75 1.73 5.11 -0.57
CA ALA A 75 0.98 3.93 -0.17
C ALA A 75 0.58 3.10 -1.41
N GLU A 76 0.02 1.92 -1.18
CA GLU A 76 -0.57 1.09 -2.22
C GLU A 76 -2.07 0.86 -1.98
N LEU A 77 -2.78 0.40 -3.01
CA LEU A 77 -4.14 -0.07 -2.86
C LEU A 77 -4.14 -1.35 -2.00
N PRO A 78 -5.12 -1.48 -1.10
CA PRO A 78 -5.10 -2.54 -0.13
C PRO A 78 -5.30 -3.91 -0.77
N TYR A 79 -4.64 -4.90 -0.16
CA TYR A 79 -4.96 -6.30 -0.31
C TYR A 79 -5.14 -6.92 1.07
N TYR A 80 -6.35 -7.39 1.38
CA TYR A 80 -6.62 -8.00 2.68
C TYR A 80 -6.88 -9.49 2.58
N THR A 81 -6.16 -10.25 3.40
CA THR A 81 -6.67 -11.54 3.86
C THR A 81 -7.73 -11.33 4.95
N ILE A 82 -8.47 -12.38 5.31
CA ILE A 82 -9.41 -12.33 6.43
C ILE A 82 -8.71 -11.99 7.75
N THR A 83 -7.45 -12.44 7.91
CA THR A 83 -6.63 -12.15 9.08
C THR A 83 -6.28 -10.66 9.16
N ASP A 84 -5.88 -10.06 8.04
CA ASP A 84 -5.54 -8.63 7.99
C ASP A 84 -6.79 -7.78 8.27
N TYR A 85 -7.93 -8.17 7.71
CA TYR A 85 -9.19 -7.49 7.97
C TYR A 85 -9.59 -7.55 9.46
N THR A 86 -9.44 -8.71 10.10
CA THR A 86 -9.74 -8.87 11.53
C THR A 86 -8.79 -8.02 12.38
N ASN A 87 -7.50 -7.97 12.02
CA ASN A 87 -6.52 -7.14 12.68
C ASN A 87 -6.87 -5.64 12.53
N LEU A 88 -7.22 -5.20 11.32
CA LEU A 88 -7.69 -3.85 11.05
C LEU A 88 -8.89 -3.49 11.94
N LEU A 89 -9.89 -4.36 12.03
CA LEU A 89 -11.08 -4.12 12.87
C LEU A 89 -10.77 -4.02 14.37
N ASN A 90 -9.83 -4.83 14.86
CA ASN A 90 -9.42 -4.81 16.26
C ASN A 90 -8.61 -3.56 16.62
N CYS A 91 -7.83 -3.05 15.66
CA CYS A 91 -6.94 -1.91 15.86
C CYS A 91 -7.59 -0.56 15.53
N SER A 92 -8.51 -0.52 14.57
CA SER A 92 -9.03 0.72 14.01
C SER A 92 -10.51 0.60 13.66
N LYS A 93 -11.22 1.73 13.79
CA LYS A 93 -12.58 1.88 13.27
C LYS A 93 -12.51 2.41 11.84
N ILE A 94 -13.12 1.69 10.91
CA ILE A 94 -13.31 2.18 9.54
C ILE A 94 -14.27 3.38 9.59
N PRO A 95 -13.90 4.54 9.02
CA PRO A 95 -14.65 5.79 9.21
C PRO A 95 -15.88 5.93 8.32
N TRP A 96 -16.20 4.92 7.50
CA TRP A 96 -17.30 4.98 6.54
C TRP A 96 -18.48 4.13 6.98
N GLU A 97 -19.68 4.70 6.83
CA GLU A 97 -20.93 4.00 7.03
C GLU A 97 -21.19 2.98 5.90
N PHE A 98 -21.91 1.91 6.23
CA PHE A 98 -22.33 0.91 5.25
C PHE A 98 -23.58 1.36 4.48
N PRO A 99 -23.75 0.95 3.21
CA PRO A 99 -22.75 0.26 2.39
C PRO A 99 -21.72 1.23 1.81
N TYR A 100 -20.50 0.75 1.58
CA TYR A 100 -19.48 1.51 0.85
C TYR A 100 -18.73 0.65 -0.15
N THR A 101 -18.25 1.27 -1.21
CA THR A 101 -17.46 0.63 -2.26
C THR A 101 -16.01 1.11 -2.20
N MET A 102 -15.06 0.22 -2.47
CA MET A 102 -13.63 0.52 -2.56
C MET A 102 -13.00 -0.25 -3.72
N PHE A 103 -11.86 0.25 -4.19
CA PHE A 103 -10.98 -0.49 -5.08
C PHE A 103 -9.89 -1.21 -4.27
N PHE A 104 -9.50 -2.40 -4.71
CA PHE A 104 -8.51 -3.27 -4.09
C PHE A 104 -7.52 -3.77 -5.11
N LYS A 105 -6.32 -4.13 -4.66
CA LYS A 105 -5.37 -4.88 -5.48
C LYS A 105 -5.92 -6.28 -5.74
N ASN A 106 -5.88 -6.71 -7.00
CA ASN A 106 -6.35 -8.05 -7.36
C ASN A 106 -5.32 -9.10 -6.90
N PRO A 107 -5.71 -10.09 -6.07
CA PRO A 107 -4.78 -11.14 -5.62
C PRO A 107 -4.45 -12.18 -6.67
N LEU A 108 -5.29 -12.32 -7.68
CA LEU A 108 -5.11 -13.33 -8.72
C LEU A 108 -4.21 -12.77 -9.82
N PRO A 109 -3.34 -13.62 -10.42
CA PRO A 109 -2.53 -13.24 -11.58
C PRO A 109 -3.40 -13.19 -12.85
N THR A 110 -4.47 -12.40 -12.84
CA THR A 110 -5.38 -12.21 -13.96
C THR A 110 -4.94 -11.04 -14.83
N GLY A 111 -5.35 -11.05 -16.11
CA GLY A 111 -5.12 -9.91 -17.02
C GLY A 111 -5.78 -8.62 -16.53
N ASP A 112 -6.93 -8.74 -15.86
CA ASP A 112 -7.63 -7.61 -15.24
C ASP A 112 -7.03 -7.30 -13.86
N LYS A 113 -6.46 -6.10 -13.73
CA LYS A 113 -5.86 -5.61 -12.48
C LYS A 113 -6.87 -5.03 -11.50
N CYS A 114 -8.10 -4.79 -11.95
CA CYS A 114 -9.08 -4.00 -11.22
C CYS A 114 -10.02 -4.88 -10.40
N LEU A 115 -9.96 -4.74 -9.08
CA LEU A 115 -10.92 -5.33 -8.16
C LEU A 115 -11.70 -4.22 -7.48
N THR A 116 -13.02 -4.26 -7.57
CA THR A 116 -13.93 -3.42 -6.80
C THR A 116 -14.62 -4.29 -5.77
N ALA A 117 -14.74 -3.83 -4.52
CA ALA A 117 -15.54 -4.50 -3.53
C ALA A 117 -16.53 -3.54 -2.87
N THR A 118 -17.78 -3.96 -2.76
CA THR A 118 -18.82 -3.25 -2.01
C THR A 118 -19.07 -4.01 -0.72
N ARG A 119 -18.81 -3.32 0.39
CA ARG A 119 -19.07 -3.83 1.72
C ARG A 119 -20.46 -3.42 2.16
N ILE A 120 -21.29 -4.42 2.44
CA ILE A 120 -22.70 -4.23 2.84
C ILE A 120 -22.80 -4.22 4.37
N SER A 121 -21.95 -4.98 5.05
CA SER A 121 -21.82 -4.99 6.51
C SER A 121 -20.40 -5.40 6.94
N LEU A 122 -20.17 -5.59 8.24
CA LEU A 122 -18.91 -6.16 8.73
C LEU A 122 -18.62 -7.56 8.17
N MET A 123 -19.66 -8.36 7.91
CA MET A 123 -19.55 -9.76 7.49
C MET A 123 -19.86 -9.98 6.01
N GLU A 124 -20.50 -9.01 5.35
CA GLU A 124 -20.96 -9.16 3.97
C GLU A 124 -20.22 -8.23 3.02
N ILE A 125 -19.62 -8.84 2.00
CA ILE A 125 -18.88 -8.17 0.94
C ILE A 125 -19.21 -8.79 -0.41
N THR A 126 -19.33 -7.94 -1.43
CA THR A 126 -19.47 -8.34 -2.83
C THR A 126 -18.27 -7.84 -3.60
N THR A 127 -17.71 -8.66 -4.48
CA THR A 127 -16.53 -8.32 -5.29
C THR A 127 -16.86 -8.41 -6.77
N GLN A 128 -16.31 -7.48 -7.55
CA GLN A 128 -16.54 -7.35 -8.99
C GLN A 128 -15.25 -6.91 -9.69
N ASN A 129 -15.04 -7.39 -10.92
CA ASN A 129 -13.89 -7.01 -11.75
C ASN A 129 -14.21 -5.76 -12.57
N HIS A 130 -14.45 -4.63 -11.88
CA HIS A 130 -14.73 -3.34 -12.51
C HIS A 130 -13.56 -2.38 -12.31
N CYS A 131 -13.09 -1.75 -13.39
CA CYS A 131 -12.11 -0.66 -13.33
C CYS A 131 -12.76 0.72 -13.13
N SER A 132 -14.07 0.81 -13.29
CA SER A 132 -14.83 2.04 -13.12
C SER A 132 -16.23 1.75 -12.65
N ILE A 133 -16.80 2.65 -11.85
CA ILE A 133 -18.16 2.58 -11.35
C ILE A 133 -18.92 3.86 -11.65
N LYS A 134 -20.25 3.80 -11.74
CA LYS A 134 -21.09 5.00 -11.88
C LYS A 134 -21.09 5.88 -10.62
N GLY A 135 -20.89 5.27 -9.46
CA GLY A 135 -20.88 5.94 -8.16
C GLY A 135 -19.51 6.47 -7.76
N LYS A 136 -19.36 6.70 -6.46
CA LYS A 136 -18.11 7.13 -5.82
C LYS A 136 -17.66 6.07 -4.83
N ALA A 137 -16.43 5.60 -5.02
CA ALA A 137 -15.75 4.66 -4.14
C ALA A 137 -14.95 5.45 -3.11
N LYS A 138 -14.96 4.95 -1.88
CA LYS A 138 -14.06 5.37 -0.82
C LYS A 138 -12.64 4.94 -1.17
N VAL A 139 -11.65 5.72 -0.75
CA VAL A 139 -10.24 5.42 -0.98
C VAL A 139 -9.56 5.07 0.34
N GLY A 140 -9.26 3.78 0.49
CA GLY A 140 -8.38 3.27 1.54
C GLY A 140 -7.06 2.87 0.90
N CYS A 141 -5.96 3.18 1.56
CA CYS A 141 -4.61 2.80 1.14
C CYS A 141 -3.87 2.15 2.31
N GLU A 142 -2.85 1.36 2.01
CA GLU A 142 -1.95 0.78 3.00
C GLU A 142 -0.50 1.12 2.69
N ILE A 143 0.28 1.41 3.72
CA ILE A 143 1.74 1.49 3.61
C ILE A 143 2.26 0.22 4.28
N PRO A 144 2.80 -0.73 3.49
CA PRO A 144 3.44 -1.92 4.04
C PRO A 144 4.69 -1.51 4.85
N LEU A 145 5.10 -2.39 5.76
CA LEU A 145 6.41 -2.26 6.37
C LEU A 145 7.53 -2.88 5.55
#